data_AF-A0A7S0ZED7-F1
#
_entry.id   AF-A0A7S0ZED7-F1
#
_cell.length_a   1.000
_cell.length_b   1.000
_cell.length_c   1.000
_cell.angle_alpha   90.00
_cell.angle_beta   90.00
_cell.angle_gamma   90.00
#
_symmetry.space_group_name_H-M   'P 1'
#
loop_
_entity.id
_entity.type
_entity.pdbx_description
1 polymer ?
#
loop_
_entity_poly.entity_id
_entity_poly.type
_entity_poly.pdbx_seq_one_letter_code
_entity_poly.pdbx_strand_id
1 'polypeptide(L)'
;MSKSAVESAAHAFFKKKSTAAYTLTDVILGQPSEEQIAEWDRKFESCNLWEISNRMRNGVKVRDRMYHFKVYSKCFVGSEAAKWMVKEGLVESISEAEYLGSLLVNAGLIHHYCDDHDFRAQFLFYCFAMDSSTKTDYDDMKLDELEMTFRKVVVVSDRKHHLKTYHSVFVGEEAVDALVESGQCQNRGEAIKI
;
A
#
# COMPACT_ATOMS: atom_id res chain seq x y z
N MET A 1 16.25 5.51 -1.67
CA MET A 1 16.04 4.55 -0.58
C MET A 1 17.16 3.52 -0.57
N SER A 2 17.80 3.27 0.58
CA SER A 2 18.91 2.30 0.70
C SER A 2 18.38 0.88 0.90
N LYS A 3 19.14 -0.13 0.45
CA LYS A 3 18.80 -1.57 0.53
C LYS A 3 18.32 -2.02 1.91
N SER A 4 18.91 -1.49 2.99
CA SER A 4 18.58 -1.93 4.35
C SER A 4 17.21 -1.47 4.87
N ALA A 5 16.66 -0.38 4.32
CA ALA A 5 15.35 0.14 4.72
C ALA A 5 14.20 -0.74 4.18
N VAL A 6 14.36 -1.23 2.95
CA VAL A 6 13.38 -2.12 2.29
C VAL A 6 13.34 -3.49 2.98
N GLU A 7 14.50 -4.04 3.34
CA GLU A 7 14.61 -5.34 4.03
C GLU A 7 14.04 -5.30 5.45
N SER A 8 14.25 -4.20 6.19
CA SER A 8 13.73 -4.04 7.55
C SER A 8 12.20 -3.88 7.59
N ALA A 9 11.62 -3.18 6.62
CA ALA A 9 10.17 -2.98 6.52
C ALA A 9 9.43 -4.28 6.16
N ALA A 10 10.02 -5.11 5.29
CA ALA A 10 9.49 -6.42 4.95
C ALA A 10 9.38 -7.32 6.20
N HIS A 11 10.45 -7.41 7.00
CA HIS A 11 10.49 -8.29 8.17
C HIS A 11 9.51 -7.86 9.30
N ALA A 12 9.32 -6.56 9.52
CA ALA A 12 8.39 -6.04 10.53
C ALA A 12 6.90 -6.30 10.17
N PHE A 13 6.57 -6.34 8.88
CA PHE A 13 5.22 -6.61 8.40
C PHE A 13 4.81 -8.08 8.56
N PHE A 14 5.73 -9.02 8.34
CA PHE A 14 5.50 -10.46 8.50
C PHE A 14 5.02 -10.83 9.91
N LYS A 15 5.55 -10.17 10.94
CA LYS A 15 5.12 -10.38 12.33
C LYS A 15 3.70 -9.89 12.60
N LYS A 16 3.16 -9.00 11.78
CA LYS A 16 1.84 -8.37 11.94
C LYS A 16 0.71 -9.15 11.25
N LYS A 17 0.96 -9.78 10.08
CA LYS A 17 -0.05 -10.64 9.41
C LYS A 17 -0.30 -11.98 10.12
N SER A 18 0.66 -12.49 10.89
CA SER A 18 0.45 -13.68 11.74
C SER A 18 -0.59 -13.49 12.86
N THR A 19 -1.08 -12.26 13.11
CA THR A 19 -1.97 -11.96 14.26
C THR A 19 -3.26 -11.20 13.91
N ALA A 20 -3.51 -10.83 12.65
CA ALA A 20 -4.69 -10.06 12.28
C ALA A 20 -5.81 -10.93 11.67
N ALA A 21 -6.99 -10.85 12.27
CA ALA A 21 -8.20 -11.60 11.92
C ALA A 21 -8.63 -11.40 10.45
N TYR A 22 -8.85 -12.52 9.76
CA TYR A 22 -9.24 -12.62 8.35
C TYR A 22 -10.64 -12.07 8.06
N THR A 23 -10.83 -11.49 6.87
CA THR A 23 -12.09 -10.88 6.41
C THR A 23 -12.97 -11.90 5.67
N LEU A 24 -14.28 -11.65 5.59
CA LEU A 24 -15.26 -12.55 4.93
C LEU A 24 -14.96 -12.84 3.44
N THR A 25 -14.23 -11.97 2.76
CA THR A 25 -13.75 -12.19 1.38
C THR A 25 -12.69 -13.27 1.29
N ASP A 26 -11.93 -13.50 2.37
CA ASP A 26 -10.86 -14.48 2.40
C ASP A 26 -11.42 -15.92 2.37
N VAL A 27 -12.63 -16.17 2.88
CA VAL A 27 -13.23 -17.52 2.94
C VAL A 27 -13.59 -18.11 1.56
N ILE A 28 -13.85 -17.27 0.54
CA ILE A 28 -14.49 -17.71 -0.72
C ILE A 28 -13.48 -18.15 -1.81
N LEU A 29 -12.22 -17.71 -1.75
CA LEU A 29 -11.26 -17.87 -2.85
C LEU A 29 -10.29 -19.06 -2.75
N GLY A 30 -10.45 -19.96 -1.78
CA GLY A 30 -9.52 -21.08 -1.58
C GLY A 30 -8.17 -20.56 -1.07
N GLN A 31 -8.15 -20.19 0.21
CA GLN A 31 -6.95 -19.66 0.86
C GLN A 31 -5.81 -20.67 0.82
N PRO A 32 -4.55 -20.20 0.67
CA PRO A 32 -3.40 -21.04 0.91
C PRO A 32 -3.40 -21.51 2.37
N SER A 33 -3.04 -22.77 2.62
CA SER A 33 -2.90 -23.28 3.98
C SER A 33 -1.76 -22.57 4.71
N GLU A 34 -1.74 -22.65 6.05
CA GLU A 34 -0.64 -22.08 6.84
C GLU A 34 0.72 -22.67 6.43
N GLU A 35 0.76 -23.95 6.06
CA GLU A 35 1.96 -24.60 5.55
C GLU A 35 2.43 -24.02 4.22
N GLN A 36 1.50 -23.71 3.30
CA GLN A 36 1.83 -23.09 2.02
C GLN A 36 2.37 -21.66 2.21
N ILE A 37 1.78 -20.90 3.15
CA ILE A 37 2.28 -19.56 3.48
C ILE A 37 3.70 -19.65 4.07
N ALA A 38 3.94 -20.56 5.01
CA ALA A 38 5.27 -20.75 5.62
C ALA A 38 6.33 -21.27 4.62
N GLU A 39 5.91 -22.00 3.59
CA GLU A 39 6.75 -22.38 2.47
C GLU A 39 7.13 -21.16 1.62
N TRP A 40 6.15 -20.34 1.23
CA TRP A 40 6.39 -19.12 0.46
C TRP A 40 7.22 -18.09 1.24
N ASP A 41 6.99 -17.94 2.54
CA ASP A 41 7.81 -17.10 3.43
C ASP A 41 9.29 -17.49 3.31
N ARG A 42 9.60 -18.79 3.45
CA ARG A 42 10.97 -19.31 3.32
C ARG A 42 11.53 -19.14 1.92
N LYS A 43 10.70 -19.34 0.89
CA LYS A 43 11.10 -19.16 -0.51
C LYS A 43 11.49 -17.71 -0.81
N PHE A 44 10.75 -16.74 -0.27
CA PHE A 44 10.93 -15.33 -0.56
C PHE A 44 11.74 -14.54 0.49
N GLU A 45 12.13 -15.16 1.61
CA GLU A 45 12.86 -14.53 2.73
C GLU A 45 14.12 -13.77 2.29
N SER A 46 14.84 -14.28 1.30
CA SER A 46 16.09 -13.70 0.78
C SER A 46 15.99 -13.25 -0.68
N CYS A 47 14.78 -13.20 -1.24
CA CYS A 47 14.60 -12.81 -2.62
C CYS A 47 14.89 -11.31 -2.83
N ASN A 48 15.58 -11.00 -3.92
CA ASN A 48 15.80 -9.61 -4.32
C ASN A 48 14.53 -9.06 -5.00
N LEU A 49 13.62 -8.51 -4.18
CA LEU A 49 12.36 -7.93 -4.65
C LEU A 49 12.56 -6.79 -5.66
N TRP A 50 13.65 -6.03 -5.54
CA TRP A 50 13.98 -4.97 -6.49
C TRP A 50 14.27 -5.53 -7.88
N GLU A 51 15.08 -6.59 -7.98
CA GLU A 51 15.38 -7.26 -9.25
C GLU A 51 14.13 -7.88 -9.86
N ILE A 52 13.28 -8.51 -9.03
CA ILE A 52 12.00 -9.06 -9.47
C ILE A 52 11.11 -7.94 -10.04
N SER A 53 11.00 -6.81 -9.34
CA SER A 53 10.23 -5.64 -9.81
C SER A 53 10.76 -5.11 -11.14
N ASN A 54 12.09 -5.00 -11.28
CA ASN A 54 12.71 -4.52 -12.51
C ASN A 54 12.48 -5.48 -13.69
N ARG A 55 12.59 -6.79 -13.46
CA ARG A 55 12.23 -7.81 -14.47
C ARG A 55 10.76 -7.70 -14.86
N MET A 56 9.88 -7.56 -13.86
CA MET A 56 8.44 -7.43 -14.08
C MET A 56 8.12 -6.17 -14.90
N ARG A 57 8.73 -5.03 -14.58
CA ARG A 57 8.55 -3.77 -15.31
C ARG A 57 8.86 -3.89 -16.80
N ASN A 58 9.86 -4.68 -17.16
CA ASN A 58 10.26 -4.91 -18.54
C ASN A 58 9.45 -6.03 -19.23
N GLY A 59 8.76 -6.88 -18.46
CA GLY A 59 8.04 -8.04 -18.99
C GLY A 59 6.52 -7.90 -19.04
N VAL A 60 5.91 -7.11 -18.15
CA VAL A 60 4.46 -6.87 -18.13
C VAL A 60 4.06 -5.74 -19.07
N LYS A 61 2.81 -5.77 -19.55
CA LYS A 61 2.29 -4.74 -20.47
C LYS A 61 1.95 -3.44 -19.75
N VAL A 62 2.95 -2.58 -19.59
CA VAL A 62 2.80 -1.22 -19.05
C VAL A 62 2.29 -0.28 -20.15
N ARG A 63 1.17 0.40 -19.91
CA ARG A 63 0.59 1.39 -20.84
C ARG A 63 -0.49 2.23 -20.16
N ASP A 64 -0.81 3.35 -20.79
CA ASP A 64 -1.97 4.15 -20.40
C ASP A 64 -3.26 3.38 -20.71
N ARG A 65 -4.21 3.42 -19.77
CA ARG A 65 -5.54 2.79 -19.91
C ARG A 65 -6.62 3.80 -19.55
N MET A 66 -7.72 3.83 -20.29
CA MET A 66 -8.89 4.65 -19.96
C MET A 66 -9.97 3.75 -19.36
N TYR A 67 -10.52 4.16 -18.23
CA TYR A 67 -11.62 3.46 -17.56
C TYR A 67 -12.52 4.47 -16.85
N HIS A 68 -13.85 4.34 -17.01
CA HIS A 68 -14.84 5.33 -16.53
C HIS A 68 -14.44 6.80 -16.78
N PHE A 69 -14.01 7.11 -18.00
CA PHE A 69 -13.57 8.46 -18.42
C PHE A 69 -12.34 9.02 -17.67
N LYS A 70 -11.66 8.20 -16.86
CA LYS A 70 -10.38 8.53 -16.22
C LYS A 70 -9.24 7.82 -16.96
N VAL A 71 -8.13 8.54 -17.16
CA VAL A 71 -6.89 7.97 -17.70
C VAL A 71 -6.00 7.53 -16.56
N TYR A 72 -5.54 6.29 -16.65
CA TYR A 72 -4.60 5.64 -15.74
C TYR A 72 -3.28 5.49 -16.48
N SER A 73 -2.32 6.36 -16.15
CA SER A 73 -1.04 6.49 -16.88
C SER A 73 -0.06 5.39 -16.46
N LYS A 74 0.70 4.84 -17.42
CA LYS A 74 1.79 3.86 -17.21
C LYS A 74 1.43 2.73 -16.23
N CYS A 75 0.21 2.22 -16.31
CA CYS A 75 -0.26 1.16 -15.43
C CYS A 75 -0.09 -0.22 -16.05
N PHE A 76 -0.24 -1.26 -15.23
CA PHE A 76 -0.37 -2.65 -15.62
C PHE A 76 -1.58 -3.29 -14.90
N VAL A 77 -2.05 -4.44 -15.40
CA VAL A 77 -3.21 -5.14 -14.82
C VAL A 77 -2.72 -6.27 -13.91
N GLY A 78 -3.28 -6.39 -12.69
CA GLY A 78 -2.88 -7.42 -11.71
C GLY A 78 -2.96 -8.85 -12.25
N SER A 79 -4.06 -9.20 -12.92
CA SER A 79 -4.24 -10.52 -13.55
C SER A 79 -3.28 -10.79 -14.71
N GLU A 80 -2.86 -9.76 -15.46
CA GLU A 80 -1.83 -9.90 -16.50
C GLU A 80 -0.45 -10.12 -15.87
N ALA A 81 -0.14 -9.37 -14.80
CA ALA A 81 1.11 -9.52 -14.05
C ALA A 81 1.24 -10.91 -13.41
N ALA A 82 0.19 -11.42 -12.76
CA ALA A 82 0.21 -12.75 -12.14
C ALA A 82 0.48 -13.86 -13.18
N LYS A 83 -0.18 -13.79 -14.34
CA LYS A 83 0.07 -14.72 -15.45
C LYS A 83 1.51 -14.62 -15.96
N TRP A 84 2.07 -13.41 -16.02
CA TRP A 84 3.46 -13.21 -16.41
C TRP A 84 4.43 -13.81 -15.39
N MET A 85 4.20 -13.63 -14.08
CA MET A 85 5.05 -14.22 -13.03
C MET A 85 5.10 -15.74 -13.13
N VAL A 86 3.96 -16.39 -13.35
CA VAL A 86 3.88 -17.84 -13.56
C VAL A 86 4.65 -18.25 -14.83
N LYS A 87 4.44 -17.53 -15.94
CA LYS A 87 5.10 -17.82 -17.21
C LYS A 87 6.63 -17.72 -17.12
N GLU A 88 7.15 -16.76 -16.36
CA GLU A 88 8.58 -16.57 -16.16
C GLU A 88 9.20 -17.49 -15.10
N GLY A 89 8.39 -18.37 -14.49
CA GLY A 89 8.85 -19.30 -13.46
C GLY A 89 9.24 -18.64 -12.14
N LEU A 90 8.73 -17.43 -11.87
CA LEU A 90 8.94 -16.77 -10.56
C LEU A 90 8.09 -17.41 -9.46
N VAL A 91 6.94 -17.93 -9.85
CA VAL A 91 5.92 -18.55 -8.99
C VAL A 91 5.27 -19.71 -9.75
N GLU A 92 4.68 -20.64 -9.03
CA GLU A 92 4.08 -21.87 -9.57
C GLU A 92 2.55 -21.78 -9.68
N SER A 93 1.93 -20.84 -8.97
CA SER A 93 0.48 -20.66 -8.95
C SER A 93 0.07 -19.18 -8.93
N ILE A 94 -1.20 -18.92 -9.25
CA ILE A 94 -1.77 -17.56 -9.16
C ILE A 94 -1.84 -17.10 -7.70
N SER A 95 -2.14 -17.99 -6.75
CA SER A 95 -2.16 -17.66 -5.32
C SER A 95 -0.78 -17.26 -4.82
N GLU A 96 0.27 -17.95 -5.26
CA GLU A 96 1.66 -17.58 -4.96
C GLU A 96 2.04 -16.25 -5.64
N ALA A 97 1.55 -15.99 -6.86
CA ALA A 97 1.71 -14.70 -7.52
C ALA A 97 1.06 -13.56 -6.73
N GLU A 98 -0.11 -13.79 -6.11
CA GLU A 98 -0.74 -12.79 -5.24
C GLU A 98 0.09 -12.51 -3.99
N TYR A 99 0.66 -13.56 -3.41
CA TYR A 99 1.57 -13.45 -2.28
C TYR A 99 2.83 -12.64 -2.65
N LEU A 100 3.55 -13.02 -3.72
CA LEU A 100 4.73 -12.27 -4.19
C LEU A 100 4.38 -10.83 -4.57
N GLY A 101 3.26 -10.61 -5.25
CA GLY A 101 2.76 -9.28 -5.58
C GLY A 101 2.50 -8.44 -4.33
N SER A 102 1.97 -9.04 -3.26
CA SER A 102 1.75 -8.35 -1.98
C SER A 102 3.08 -7.97 -1.32
N LEU A 103 4.13 -8.80 -1.45
CA LEU A 103 5.47 -8.42 -1.01
C LEU A 103 6.02 -7.21 -1.78
N LEU A 104 5.81 -7.17 -3.10
CA LEU A 104 6.22 -6.05 -3.93
C LEU A 104 5.46 -4.75 -3.58
N VAL A 105 4.16 -4.84 -3.26
CA VAL A 105 3.36 -3.71 -2.76
C VAL A 105 3.90 -3.22 -1.42
N ASN A 106 4.09 -4.12 -0.46
CA ASN A 106 4.57 -3.77 0.87
C ASN A 106 6.01 -3.22 0.85
N ALA A 107 6.84 -3.66 -0.10
CA ALA A 107 8.17 -3.09 -0.34
C ALA A 107 8.14 -1.72 -1.04
N GLY A 108 6.97 -1.20 -1.41
CA GLY A 108 6.81 0.08 -2.10
C GLY A 108 7.31 0.07 -3.55
N LEU A 109 7.49 -1.10 -4.15
CA LEU A 109 8.01 -1.24 -5.52
C LEU A 109 6.90 -1.11 -6.58
N ILE A 110 5.69 -1.51 -6.21
CA ILE A 110 4.46 -1.33 -6.97
C ILE A 110 3.36 -0.81 -6.04
N HIS A 111 2.34 -0.15 -6.57
CA HIS A 111 1.16 0.26 -5.79
C HIS A 111 -0.09 0.09 -6.64
N HIS A 112 -1.23 -0.08 -5.96
CA HIS A 112 -2.53 0.00 -6.60
C HIS A 112 -2.77 1.44 -7.04
N TYR A 113 -3.27 1.68 -8.25
CA TYR A 113 -3.39 3.05 -8.78
C TYR A 113 -4.27 3.97 -7.91
N CYS A 114 -5.24 3.40 -7.19
CA CYS A 114 -6.10 4.12 -6.26
C CYS A 114 -5.72 3.92 -4.77
N ASP A 115 -4.56 3.31 -4.48
CA ASP A 115 -4.04 3.05 -3.11
C ASP A 115 -5.03 2.40 -2.13
N ASP A 116 -5.87 1.49 -2.62
CA ASP A 116 -7.00 0.96 -1.87
C ASP A 116 -6.65 -0.39 -1.19
N HIS A 117 -5.90 -1.27 -1.87
CA HIS A 117 -5.80 -2.69 -1.47
C HIS A 117 -4.41 -3.30 -1.75
N ASP A 118 -4.15 -4.44 -1.07
CA ASP A 118 -3.07 -5.39 -1.38
C ASP A 118 -3.12 -5.84 -2.85
N PHE A 119 -2.05 -6.47 -3.32
CA PHE A 119 -2.01 -7.02 -4.68
C PHE A 119 -3.04 -8.14 -4.85
N ARG A 120 -3.84 -8.06 -5.92
CA ARG A 120 -4.79 -9.10 -6.33
C ARG A 120 -4.59 -9.43 -7.81
N ALA A 121 -4.64 -10.71 -8.16
CA ALA A 121 -4.52 -11.23 -9.51
C ALA A 121 -5.83 -11.05 -10.32
N GLN A 122 -6.42 -9.86 -10.23
CA GLN A 122 -7.71 -9.50 -10.82
C GLN A 122 -7.55 -8.37 -11.85
N PHE A 123 -8.66 -7.90 -12.44
CA PHE A 123 -8.65 -6.77 -13.37
C PHE A 123 -8.58 -5.43 -12.61
N LEU A 124 -7.48 -5.22 -11.88
CA LEU A 124 -7.16 -4.00 -11.13
C LEU A 124 -5.89 -3.36 -11.70
N PHE A 125 -5.78 -2.04 -11.59
CA PHE A 125 -4.65 -1.29 -12.12
C PHE A 125 -3.59 -1.03 -11.06
N TYR A 126 -2.35 -1.31 -11.42
CA TYR A 126 -1.17 -1.07 -10.59
C TYR A 126 -0.14 -0.28 -11.37
N CYS A 127 0.74 0.42 -10.66
CA CYS A 127 1.87 1.15 -11.22
C CYS A 127 3.16 0.75 -10.53
N PHE A 128 4.26 0.80 -11.26
CA PHE A 128 5.60 0.73 -10.66
C PHE A 128 5.89 2.07 -9.99
N ALA A 129 6.42 2.05 -8.76
CA ALA A 129 6.75 3.28 -8.04
C ALA A 129 7.78 4.16 -8.78
N MET A 130 8.64 3.54 -9.60
CA MET A 130 9.58 4.28 -10.45
C MET A 130 8.90 5.03 -11.62
N ASP A 131 7.70 4.61 -12.01
CA ASP A 131 6.97 5.14 -13.17
C ASP A 131 5.79 6.02 -12.80
N SER A 132 5.35 5.95 -11.55
CA SER A 132 4.23 6.73 -11.08
C SER A 132 4.56 8.21 -11.13
N SER A 133 3.88 8.90 -12.03
CA SER A 133 3.77 10.35 -12.00
C SER A 133 2.80 10.84 -10.93
N THR A 134 2.14 9.93 -10.20
CA THR A 134 1.53 10.26 -8.91
C THR A 134 2.69 10.53 -7.96
N LYS A 135 3.24 11.74 -8.10
CA LYS A 135 3.60 12.51 -6.93
C LYS A 135 2.39 12.39 -6.01
N THR A 136 2.46 11.53 -4.99
CA THR A 136 1.85 11.97 -3.74
C THR A 136 2.54 13.30 -3.50
N ASP A 137 1.80 14.40 -3.52
CA ASP A 137 2.36 15.74 -3.36
C ASP A 137 3.07 15.93 -1.99
N TYR A 138 3.19 14.86 -1.20
CA TYR A 138 3.93 14.74 0.06
C TYR A 138 5.09 13.77 -0.16
N ASP A 139 6.15 14.28 -0.79
CA ASP A 139 7.44 13.61 -0.88
C ASP A 139 8.02 13.42 0.54
N ASP A 140 8.70 12.30 0.75
CA ASP A 140 9.19 11.66 1.99
C ASP A 140 9.98 12.54 3.02
N MET A 141 10.04 13.86 2.87
CA MET A 141 10.92 14.72 3.67
C MET A 141 10.24 15.45 4.84
N LYS A 142 8.96 15.19 5.16
CA LYS A 142 8.27 15.88 6.29
C LYS A 142 7.23 15.07 7.07
N LEU A 143 7.06 13.76 6.85
CA LEU A 143 6.02 13.00 7.56
C LEU A 143 6.25 12.93 9.08
N ASP A 144 7.49 12.74 9.54
CA ASP A 144 7.79 12.73 10.98
C ASP A 144 7.56 14.09 11.64
N GLU A 145 7.96 15.17 10.96
CA GLU A 145 7.77 16.54 11.45
C GLU A 145 6.29 16.93 11.45
N LEU A 146 5.55 16.49 10.42
CA LEU A 146 4.11 16.67 10.32
C LEU A 146 3.37 15.85 11.38
N GLU A 147 3.75 14.60 11.60
CA GLU A 147 3.17 13.74 12.64
C GLU A 147 3.41 14.35 14.03
N MET A 148 4.64 14.78 14.33
CA MET A 148 4.96 15.46 15.58
C MET A 148 4.15 16.75 15.76
N THR A 149 3.94 17.51 14.69
CA THR A 149 3.18 18.76 14.72
C THR A 149 1.70 18.49 14.89
N PHE A 150 1.15 17.55 14.13
CA PHE A 150 -0.25 17.15 14.18
C PHE A 150 -0.61 16.62 15.57
N ARG A 151 0.22 15.76 16.17
CA ARG A 151 0.01 15.26 17.55
C ARG A 151 0.08 16.35 18.63
N LYS A 152 0.87 17.41 18.40
CA LYS A 152 0.97 18.54 19.35
C LYS A 152 -0.25 19.44 19.30
N VAL A 153 -0.84 19.59 18.11
CA VAL A 153 -1.84 20.60 17.81
C VAL A 153 -3.25 20.02 17.84
N VAL A 154 -3.42 18.80 17.34
CA VAL A 154 -4.73 18.15 17.22
C VAL A 154 -5.01 17.33 18.47
N VAL A 155 -6.10 17.68 19.15
CA VAL A 155 -6.52 17.00 20.38
C VAL A 155 -7.18 15.66 20.03
N VAL A 156 -6.50 14.58 20.39
CA VAL A 156 -7.03 13.21 20.33
C VAL A 156 -7.70 12.89 21.67
N SER A 157 -8.98 12.53 21.63
CA SER A 157 -9.73 12.16 22.83
C SER A 157 -10.81 11.13 22.53
N ASP A 158 -11.34 10.52 23.58
CA ASP A 158 -12.54 9.70 23.44
C ASP A 158 -13.75 10.61 23.19
N ARG A 159 -14.56 10.28 22.20
CA ARG A 159 -15.74 11.08 21.81
C ARG A 159 -16.96 10.17 21.68
N LYS A 160 -18.12 10.67 22.11
CA LYS A 160 -19.39 9.92 22.04
C LYS A 160 -20.25 10.50 20.92
N HIS A 161 -20.62 9.66 19.96
CA HIS A 161 -21.49 10.04 18.83
C HIS A 161 -22.55 8.96 18.60
N HIS A 162 -23.82 9.36 18.49
CA HIS A 162 -24.98 8.45 18.40
C HIS A 162 -24.90 7.24 19.34
N LEU A 163 -24.66 7.49 20.64
CA LEU A 163 -24.56 6.49 21.71
C LEU A 163 -23.37 5.52 21.61
N LYS A 164 -22.50 5.64 20.61
CA LYS A 164 -21.25 4.88 20.50
C LYS A 164 -20.07 5.74 20.96
N THR A 165 -19.15 5.12 21.71
CA THR A 165 -17.90 5.76 22.12
C THR A 165 -16.80 5.38 21.13
N TYR A 166 -16.16 6.39 20.57
CA TYR A 166 -15.01 6.27 19.69
C TYR A 166 -13.78 6.66 20.49
N HIS A 167 -12.83 5.74 20.58
CA HIS A 167 -11.68 5.88 21.46
C HIS A 167 -10.50 6.46 20.67
N SER A 168 -9.78 7.41 21.27
CA SER A 168 -8.58 8.03 20.68
C SER A 168 -8.82 8.56 19.26
N VAL A 169 -9.88 9.37 19.09
CA VAL A 169 -10.22 9.97 17.80
C VAL A 169 -10.03 11.49 17.84
N PHE A 170 -9.88 12.11 16.68
CA PHE A 170 -9.95 13.54 16.49
C PHE A 170 -11.09 13.89 15.53
N VAL A 171 -11.65 15.09 15.67
CA VAL A 171 -12.66 15.59 14.74
C VAL A 171 -11.92 16.32 13.61
N GLY A 172 -12.15 15.92 12.36
CA GLY A 172 -11.43 16.48 11.21
C GLY A 172 -11.55 18.00 11.08
N GLU A 173 -12.72 18.56 11.39
CA GLU A 173 -12.90 20.02 11.43
C GLU A 173 -12.09 20.69 12.54
N GLU A 174 -12.10 20.16 13.77
CA GLU A 174 -11.29 20.68 14.88
C GLU A 174 -9.78 20.56 14.57
N ALA A 175 -9.37 19.51 13.88
CA ALA A 175 -7.98 19.32 13.46
C ALA A 175 -7.54 20.38 12.44
N VAL A 176 -8.41 20.69 11.45
CA VAL A 176 -8.16 21.75 10.47
C VAL A 176 -8.06 23.10 11.15
N ASP A 177 -8.94 23.40 12.11
CA ASP A 177 -8.90 24.65 12.86
C ASP A 177 -7.64 24.77 13.72
N ALA A 178 -7.27 23.70 14.41
CA ALA A 178 -6.06 23.68 15.23
C ALA A 178 -4.79 23.90 14.39
N LEU A 179 -4.71 23.33 13.17
CA LEU A 179 -3.59 23.56 12.25
C LEU A 179 -3.48 25.01 11.78
N VAL A 180 -4.61 25.69 11.57
CA VAL A 180 -4.62 27.11 11.21
C VAL A 180 -4.28 27.99 12.43
N GLU A 181 -4.86 27.71 13.61
CA GLU A 181 -4.63 28.46 14.85
C GLU A 181 -3.18 28.35 15.35
N SER A 182 -2.55 27.19 15.17
CA SER A 182 -1.14 26.96 15.52
C SER A 182 -0.14 27.60 14.54
N GLY A 183 -0.63 28.24 13.48
CA GLY A 183 0.18 28.89 12.45
C GLY A 183 0.90 27.93 11.52
N GLN A 184 0.52 26.65 11.51
CA GLN A 184 1.07 25.63 10.61
C GLN A 184 0.50 25.74 9.20
N CYS A 185 -0.70 26.34 9.09
CA CYS A 185 -1.36 26.63 7.82
C CYS A 185 -1.87 28.07 7.81
N GLN A 186 -1.80 28.74 6.66
CA GLN A 186 -2.30 30.11 6.52
C GLN A 186 -3.82 30.16 6.40
N ASN A 187 -4.45 29.06 5.95
CA ASN A 187 -5.89 28.96 5.76
C ASN A 187 -6.37 27.51 5.76
N ARG A 188 -7.68 27.30 5.93
CA ARG A 188 -8.29 25.96 5.93
C ARG A 188 -8.07 25.19 4.63
N GLY A 189 -7.97 25.89 3.49
CA GLY A 189 -7.73 25.26 2.19
C GLY A 189 -6.34 24.67 2.05
N GLU A 190 -5.35 25.24 2.72
CA GLU A 190 -4.00 24.68 2.86
C GLU A 190 -4.00 23.50 3.85
N ALA A 191 -4.67 23.63 4.99
CA ALA A 191 -4.76 22.57 5.99
C ALA A 191 -5.47 21.30 5.51
N ILE A 192 -6.40 21.39 4.56
CA ILE A 192 -7.07 20.24 3.92
C ILE A 192 -6.16 19.54 2.90
N LYS A 193 -5.14 20.25 2.40
CA LYS A 193 -4.13 19.75 1.47
C LYS A 193 -2.84 19.38 2.21
N ILE A 194 -2.95 18.98 3.47
CA ILE A 194 -1.90 18.35 4.26
C ILE A 194 -2.39 16.94 4.55
#